data_AF-A0A1Y4RL60-F1
#
_entry.id   AF-A0A1Y4RL60-F1
#
_cell.length_a   1.000
_cell.length_b   1.000
_cell.length_c   1.000
_cell.angle_alpha   90.00
_cell.angle_beta   90.00
_cell.angle_gamma   90.00
#
_symmetry.space_group_name_H-M   'P 1'
#
loop_
_entity.id
_entity.type
_entity.pdbx_description
1 polymer ?
#
loop_
_entity_poly.entity_id
_entity_poly.type
_entity_poly.pdbx_seq_one_letter_code
_entity_poly.pdbx_strand_id
1 'polypeptide(L)'
;MGSYPDEFPFGIMEVVELLHLRVRRQQANSVYVDCPFCGDRRGRMNVNFVKNVWRCNHCDEHGGMLALYAKLNHTTTSDAYWEIAEALCDNTHEEHARSGNEAQQQPVSTGSPSSGARAAAAGHSSSERKTVPQSDKASPAEIHQTLSLLLAQLTLRPAHREHLRSPKRGLSDEQIEALGFKSTPPPFLCRSITDRLIRQGCRVQGVPGFYRDDSGHWTMAFYKKTSGILIPAVGFDGRLQGFQIMLDVPLKHKDDPPEKPGAKYIWFSSSSKTDGTGSGSPVHLIGDPSARVVYVIEGLLKADISHCLTGRTFAAIAGANNTSPLDPLFALLAQNGTEEIIEAHDMDKYNNQMTMAGASKIYLTARKYGMNCRRLTWNPNYKGFDDWQLALRRENQRRKEIDRLSFKAQYLRGLCELAHIEDCIELWQHLAENKTCLTEYLGLTREEHETFLRQGRDALGTLLEPQRRKQRFVLYQLELDEQKAIPFAFKELAALQKAGYEQPPAAMYRMAGSGEVYCPVEQSDAEILKRLFADCREELPEGCHGRPMALSDVVELDHSPRRIYYYVNGEHEFPQVKFSPMLAKKDIKEGT
;
A
#
# COMPACT_ATOMS: atom_id res chain seq x y z
N MET A 1 33.05 -0.97 39.50
CA MET A 1 32.21 -1.31 38.32
C MET A 1 33.17 -1.48 37.16
N GLY A 2 33.31 -2.72 36.67
CA GLY A 2 34.29 -3.07 35.64
C GLY A 2 33.87 -2.54 34.27
N SER A 3 34.85 -2.02 33.55
CA SER A 3 34.81 -1.63 32.15
C SER A 3 34.39 -2.80 31.25
N TYR A 4 33.34 -2.60 30.44
CA TYR A 4 32.98 -3.50 29.35
C TYR A 4 34.10 -3.52 28.29
N PRO A 5 34.43 -4.66 27.65
CA PRO A 5 35.37 -4.69 26.54
C PRO A 5 34.72 -4.06 25.30
N ASP A 6 35.43 -3.13 24.66
CA ASP A 6 34.93 -2.23 23.60
C ASP A 6 34.79 -2.84 22.19
N GLU A 7 34.92 -4.15 21.99
CA GLU A 7 34.61 -4.76 20.69
C GLU A 7 34.17 -6.21 20.88
N PHE A 8 32.99 -6.55 20.34
CA PHE A 8 32.53 -7.93 20.31
C PHE A 8 33.41 -8.76 19.34
N PRO A 9 33.67 -10.05 19.63
CA PRO A 9 34.55 -10.88 18.79
C PRO A 9 33.94 -11.28 17.44
N PHE A 10 32.70 -10.86 17.17
CA PHE A 10 31.96 -11.11 15.94
C PHE A 10 31.00 -9.94 15.68
N GLY A 11 30.63 -9.72 14.42
CA GLY A 11 29.64 -8.74 14.02
C GLY A 11 28.28 -9.36 13.68
N ILE A 12 27.35 -8.50 13.25
CA ILE A 12 26.00 -8.95 12.86
C ILE A 12 25.99 -9.81 11.59
N MET A 13 27.04 -9.77 10.77
CA MET A 13 27.09 -10.56 9.53
C MET A 13 27.42 -12.02 9.80
N GLU A 14 28.31 -12.30 10.76
CA GLU A 14 28.55 -13.64 11.28
C GLU A 14 27.26 -14.21 11.86
N VAL A 15 26.48 -13.41 12.59
CA VAL A 15 25.15 -13.81 13.07
C VAL A 15 24.18 -14.08 11.91
N VAL A 16 24.17 -13.26 10.86
CA VAL A 16 23.35 -13.49 9.65
C VAL A 16 23.71 -14.80 8.96
N GLU A 17 25.00 -15.11 8.85
CA GLU A 17 25.51 -16.35 8.23
C GLU A 17 25.20 -17.57 9.09
N LEU A 18 25.43 -17.48 10.40
CA LEU A 18 25.12 -18.51 11.39
C LEU A 18 23.62 -18.85 11.41
N LEU A 19 22.76 -17.84 11.29
CA LEU A 19 21.30 -18.02 11.20
C LEU A 19 20.81 -18.34 9.77
N HIS A 20 21.73 -18.49 8.81
CA HIS A 20 21.46 -18.78 7.40
C HIS A 20 20.42 -17.85 6.75
N LEU A 21 20.45 -16.55 7.11
CA LEU A 21 19.48 -15.60 6.60
C LEU A 21 19.79 -15.24 5.14
N ARG A 22 18.81 -15.47 4.26
CA ARG A 22 18.96 -15.28 2.82
C ARG A 22 19.11 -13.79 2.45
N VAL A 23 20.30 -13.41 1.97
CA VAL A 23 20.57 -12.06 1.42
C VAL A 23 19.91 -11.90 0.05
N ARG A 24 19.04 -10.89 -0.06
CA ARG A 24 18.31 -10.53 -1.30
C ARG A 24 18.94 -9.38 -2.06
N ARG A 25 19.52 -8.41 -1.33
CA ARG A 25 20.12 -7.21 -1.92
C ARG A 25 21.21 -6.67 -1.00
N GLN A 26 22.31 -6.21 -1.58
CA GLN A 26 23.40 -5.56 -0.86
C GLN A 26 23.38 -4.04 -1.09
N GLN A 27 23.69 -3.29 -0.04
CA GLN A 27 24.02 -1.87 -0.03
C GLN A 27 25.44 -1.68 0.49
N ALA A 28 25.92 -0.44 0.54
CA ALA A 28 27.29 -0.13 0.92
C ALA A 28 27.68 -0.57 2.34
N ASN A 29 26.77 -0.39 3.31
CA ASN A 29 26.98 -0.70 4.73
C ASN A 29 25.86 -1.58 5.33
N SER A 30 24.97 -2.11 4.48
CA SER A 30 23.87 -2.96 4.92
C SER A 30 23.48 -4.00 3.87
N VAL A 31 22.80 -5.05 4.30
CA VAL A 31 22.14 -6.01 3.42
C VAL A 31 20.65 -6.05 3.72
N TYR A 32 19.86 -6.34 2.69
CA TYR A 32 18.44 -6.64 2.83
C TYR A 32 18.25 -8.16 2.75
N VAL A 33 17.70 -8.74 3.80
CA VAL A 33 17.48 -10.19 3.96
C VAL A 33 15.99 -10.50 4.11
N ASP A 34 15.63 -11.76 3.91
CA ASP A 34 14.30 -12.27 4.27
C ASP A 34 14.13 -12.18 5.80
N CYS A 35 12.99 -11.67 6.26
CA CYS A 35 12.76 -11.47 7.69
C CYS A 35 12.33 -12.79 8.35
N PRO A 36 13.09 -13.35 9.31
CA PRO A 36 12.73 -14.60 9.95
C PRO A 36 11.52 -14.45 10.89
N PHE A 37 11.25 -13.25 11.40
CA PHE A 37 10.20 -13.00 12.40
C PHE A 37 8.79 -12.90 11.82
N CYS A 38 8.65 -12.35 10.61
CA CYS A 38 7.35 -12.21 9.95
C CYS A 38 7.19 -13.10 8.72
N GLY A 39 8.20 -13.90 8.40
CA GLY A 39 8.22 -14.77 7.22
C GLY A 39 8.24 -14.02 5.89
N ASP A 40 8.45 -12.70 5.89
CA ASP A 40 8.50 -11.90 4.66
C ASP A 40 9.73 -12.26 3.83
N ARG A 41 9.48 -12.92 2.69
CA ARG A 41 10.52 -13.33 1.73
C ARG A 41 10.81 -12.27 0.66
N ARG A 42 10.43 -11.01 0.89
CA ARG A 42 10.59 -9.91 -0.08
C ARG A 42 11.85 -9.09 0.19
N GLY A 43 12.75 -9.55 1.06
CA GLY A 43 13.97 -8.82 1.40
C GLY A 43 13.69 -7.47 2.06
N ARG A 44 12.74 -7.39 3.01
CA ARG A 44 12.36 -6.12 3.64
C ARG A 44 13.13 -5.81 4.93
N MET A 45 13.90 -6.76 5.46
CA MET A 45 14.72 -6.57 6.64
C MET A 45 16.10 -6.03 6.29
N ASN A 46 16.40 -4.79 6.71
CA ASN A 46 17.72 -4.19 6.58
C ASN A 46 18.58 -4.63 7.77
N VAL A 47 19.78 -5.14 7.49
CA VAL A 47 20.83 -5.44 8.47
C VAL A 47 22.00 -4.52 8.16
N ASN A 48 22.28 -3.57 9.05
CA ASN A 48 23.40 -2.65 8.94
C ASN A 48 24.60 -3.21 9.69
N PHE A 49 25.61 -3.63 8.94
CA PHE A 49 26.78 -4.32 9.47
C PHE A 49 27.88 -3.38 9.97
N VAL A 50 27.73 -2.08 9.77
CA VAL A 50 28.60 -1.07 10.42
C VAL A 50 28.05 -0.70 11.78
N LYS A 51 26.73 -0.56 11.90
CA LYS A 51 26.05 -0.20 13.16
C LYS A 51 25.72 -1.42 14.03
N ASN A 52 25.95 -2.63 13.54
CA ASN A 52 25.54 -3.89 14.17
C ASN A 52 24.07 -3.93 14.62
N VAL A 53 23.18 -3.35 13.81
CA VAL A 53 21.73 -3.30 14.04
C VAL A 53 20.95 -3.79 12.84
N TRP A 54 19.73 -4.25 13.08
CA TRP A 54 18.78 -4.65 12.05
C TRP A 54 17.41 -4.04 12.32
N ARG A 55 16.63 -3.85 11.23
CA ARG A 55 15.21 -3.47 11.28
C ARG A 55 14.46 -4.02 10.09
N CYS A 56 13.30 -4.63 10.34
CA CYS A 56 12.37 -5.04 9.31
C CYS A 56 11.43 -3.91 8.88
N ASN A 57 11.50 -3.49 7.62
CA ASN A 57 10.57 -2.47 7.08
C ASN A 57 9.16 -3.02 6.83
N HIS A 58 8.92 -4.31 7.08
CA HIS A 58 7.59 -4.90 7.01
C HIS A 58 6.93 -5.00 8.39
N CYS A 59 7.53 -5.73 9.33
CA CYS A 59 6.96 -5.96 10.66
C CYS A 59 7.51 -5.05 11.75
N ASP A 60 8.45 -4.17 11.42
CA ASP A 60 9.10 -3.22 12.33
C ASP A 60 9.93 -3.81 13.48
N GLU A 61 9.99 -5.13 13.62
CA GLU A 61 10.96 -5.79 14.48
C GLU A 61 12.38 -5.28 14.19
N HIS A 62 13.12 -5.00 15.26
CA HIS A 62 14.47 -4.44 15.21
C HIS A 62 15.28 -4.82 16.45
N GLY A 63 16.59 -4.56 16.39
CA GLY A 63 17.51 -4.78 17.51
C GLY A 63 18.97 -4.73 17.08
N GLY A 64 19.87 -4.99 18.04
CA GLY A 64 21.28 -5.27 17.78
C GLY A 64 21.52 -6.72 17.34
N MET A 65 22.77 -7.06 17.06
CA MET A 65 23.17 -8.41 16.62
C MET A 65 22.79 -9.53 17.62
N LEU A 66 23.01 -9.33 18.93
CA LEU A 66 22.63 -10.33 19.94
C LEU A 66 21.13 -10.53 20.01
N ALA A 67 20.36 -9.44 19.87
CA ALA A 67 18.91 -9.49 19.85
C ALA A 67 18.36 -10.23 18.61
N LEU A 68 19.09 -10.22 17.49
CA LEU A 68 18.72 -11.00 16.30
C LEU A 68 18.72 -12.50 16.61
N TYR A 69 19.83 -12.99 17.18
CA TYR A 69 20.01 -14.39 17.54
C TYR A 69 19.10 -14.80 18.69
N ALA A 70 19.08 -14.01 19.77
CA ALA A 70 18.28 -14.28 20.96
C ALA A 70 16.79 -14.46 20.63
N LYS A 71 16.22 -13.56 19.80
CA LYS A 71 14.81 -13.65 19.40
C LYS A 71 14.52 -14.86 18.52
N LEU A 72 15.44 -15.24 17.62
CA LEU A 72 15.21 -16.34 16.70
C LEU A 72 15.36 -17.71 17.37
N ASN A 73 16.25 -17.83 18.35
CA ASN A 73 16.51 -19.06 19.11
C ASN A 73 15.77 -19.13 20.46
N HIS A 74 14.90 -18.15 20.76
CA HIS A 74 14.14 -18.06 22.01
C HIS A 74 15.01 -18.10 23.28
N THR A 75 16.18 -17.46 23.23
CA THR A 75 17.17 -17.39 24.31
C THR A 75 17.34 -15.95 24.80
N THR A 76 18.14 -15.72 25.85
CA THR A 76 18.43 -14.36 26.33
C THR A 76 19.55 -13.71 25.51
N THR A 77 19.72 -12.39 25.59
CA THR A 77 20.86 -11.72 24.93
C THR A 77 22.21 -12.14 25.52
N SER A 78 22.23 -12.52 26.79
CA SER A 78 23.43 -13.00 27.48
C SER A 78 23.82 -14.40 27.02
N ASP A 79 22.84 -15.30 26.89
CA ASP A 79 23.06 -16.66 26.39
C ASP A 79 23.42 -16.64 24.90
N ALA A 80 22.72 -15.80 24.11
CA ALA A 80 23.03 -15.60 22.69
C ALA A 80 24.49 -15.22 22.45
N TYR A 81 25.12 -14.42 23.33
CA TYR A 81 26.53 -14.10 23.20
C TYR A 81 27.41 -15.36 23.27
N TRP A 82 27.17 -16.22 24.25
CA TRP A 82 27.94 -17.45 24.44
C TRP A 82 27.66 -18.48 23.34
N GLU A 83 26.40 -18.68 22.98
CA GLU A 83 25.99 -19.60 21.91
C GLU A 83 26.57 -19.20 20.54
N ILE A 84 26.60 -17.89 20.22
CA ILE A 84 27.25 -17.40 18.99
C ILE A 84 28.77 -17.62 19.07
N ALA A 85 29.41 -17.28 20.19
CA ALA A 85 30.85 -17.44 20.35
C ALA A 85 31.29 -18.91 20.19
N GLU A 86 30.57 -19.83 20.82
CA GLU A 86 30.81 -21.28 20.73
C GLU A 86 30.62 -21.79 19.29
N ALA A 87 29.51 -21.45 18.65
CA ALA A 87 29.23 -21.88 17.28
C ALA A 87 30.25 -21.34 16.25
N LEU A 88 30.78 -20.14 16.46
CA LEU A 88 31.83 -19.59 15.60
C LEU A 88 33.19 -20.24 15.86
N CYS A 89 33.48 -20.66 17.10
CA CYS A 89 34.67 -21.44 17.42
C CYS A 89 34.64 -22.84 16.79
N ASP A 90 33.51 -23.56 16.86
CA ASP A 90 33.39 -24.92 16.29
C ASP A 90 33.54 -24.95 14.77
N ASN A 91 33.04 -23.94 14.07
CA ASN A 91 33.20 -23.83 12.61
C ASN A 91 34.68 -23.68 12.17
N THR A 92 35.53 -23.05 13.00
CA THR A 92 36.98 -22.97 12.69
C THR A 92 37.70 -24.32 12.82
N HIS A 93 37.22 -25.22 13.68
CA HIS A 93 37.78 -26.57 13.79
C HIS A 93 37.40 -27.47 12.60
N GLU A 94 36.20 -27.31 12.04
CA GLU A 94 35.78 -28.06 10.84
C GLU A 94 36.46 -27.60 9.54
N GLU A 95 36.68 -26.29 9.35
CA GLU A 95 37.39 -25.77 8.16
C GLU A 95 38.88 -26.18 8.16
N HIS A 96 39.52 -26.20 9.33
CA HIS A 96 40.91 -26.67 9.47
C HIS A 96 41.03 -28.19 9.24
N ALA A 97 40.02 -28.99 9.58
CA ALA A 97 40.01 -30.43 9.32
C ALA A 97 39.81 -30.79 7.84
N ARG A 98 39.18 -29.92 7.03
CA ARG A 98 38.93 -30.14 5.59
C ARG A 98 40.08 -29.72 4.67
N SER A 99 41.09 -28.99 5.16
CA SER A 99 42.23 -28.52 4.36
C SER A 99 43.48 -29.42 4.42
N GLY A 100 43.36 -30.67 4.87
CA GLY A 100 44.49 -31.61 4.99
C GLY A 100 44.58 -32.63 3.85
N ASN A 101 45.56 -32.47 2.97
CA ASN A 101 46.13 -33.48 2.04
C ASN A 101 47.58 -33.01 1.77
N GLU A 102 48.67 -33.78 1.81
CA GLU A 102 48.98 -35.20 2.00
C GLU A 102 50.42 -35.28 2.57
N ALA A 103 50.73 -36.36 3.29
CA ALA A 103 52.07 -36.68 3.75
C ALA A 103 52.91 -37.33 2.62
N GLN A 104 54.15 -36.86 2.40
CA GLN A 104 55.24 -37.64 1.83
C GLN A 104 56.54 -37.49 2.65
N GLN A 105 57.32 -38.56 2.64
CA GLN A 105 58.33 -39.02 3.60
C GLN A 105 59.64 -38.19 3.71
N GLN A 106 60.08 -37.96 4.97
CA GLN A 106 61.43 -38.01 5.62
C GLN A 106 62.77 -37.87 4.82
N PRO A 107 63.93 -37.46 5.42
CA PRO A 107 64.35 -37.72 6.83
C PRO A 107 65.16 -36.65 7.63
N VAL A 108 64.99 -36.75 8.97
CA VAL A 108 65.96 -36.72 10.10
C VAL A 108 67.22 -35.82 10.05
N SER A 109 67.32 -34.86 11.01
CA SER A 109 68.47 -34.77 11.96
C SER A 109 68.26 -33.77 13.12
N THR A 110 68.23 -34.35 14.33
CA THR A 110 68.74 -33.91 15.66
C THR A 110 68.78 -32.44 16.10
N GLY A 111 68.06 -32.14 17.19
CA GLY A 111 68.39 -31.07 18.16
C GLY A 111 67.20 -30.53 18.97
N SER A 112 67.05 -30.96 20.22
CA SER A 112 66.15 -30.37 21.24
C SER A 112 66.89 -29.30 22.08
N PRO A 113 66.23 -28.58 23.01
CA PRO A 113 65.31 -27.45 22.80
C PRO A 113 65.81 -26.18 23.54
N SER A 114 65.30 -24.98 23.23
CA SER A 114 65.28 -23.91 24.23
C SER A 114 64.05 -23.01 24.12
N SER A 115 63.49 -22.80 25.29
CA SER A 115 62.25 -22.14 25.64
C SER A 115 62.32 -20.62 25.50
N GLY A 116 61.22 -20.03 25.02
CA GLY A 116 60.78 -18.71 25.46
C GLY A 116 60.54 -17.70 24.35
N ALA A 117 59.30 -17.60 23.87
CA ALA A 117 58.70 -16.32 23.50
C ALA A 117 57.19 -16.48 23.23
N ARG A 118 56.42 -15.70 24.00
CA ARG A 118 54.99 -15.38 23.92
C ARG A 118 54.32 -15.66 22.57
N ALA A 119 53.28 -16.51 22.62
CA ALA A 119 52.27 -16.61 21.57
C ALA A 119 51.55 -15.25 21.44
N ALA A 120 51.84 -14.53 20.36
CA ALA A 120 51.03 -13.43 19.89
C ALA A 120 49.69 -14.01 19.41
N ALA A 121 48.60 -13.37 19.83
CA ALA A 121 47.24 -13.65 19.38
C ALA A 121 47.21 -13.67 17.84
N ALA A 122 46.95 -14.86 17.28
CA ALA A 122 46.68 -15.02 15.87
C ALA A 122 45.33 -14.36 15.59
N GLY A 123 45.36 -13.25 14.84
CA GLY A 123 44.17 -12.55 14.41
C GLY A 123 43.26 -13.46 13.61
N HIS A 124 42.02 -13.60 14.05
CA HIS A 124 40.96 -14.22 13.27
C HIS A 124 40.74 -13.38 12.02
N SER A 125 40.94 -14.00 10.86
CA SER A 125 40.61 -13.45 9.54
C SER A 125 39.08 -13.39 9.42
N SER A 126 38.46 -12.34 9.96
CA SER A 126 37.11 -11.95 9.57
C SER A 126 37.10 -11.78 8.05
N SER A 127 36.20 -12.47 7.35
CA SER A 127 35.97 -12.16 5.93
C SER A 127 35.35 -10.76 5.84
N GLU A 128 36.19 -9.73 5.82
CA GLU A 128 35.76 -8.34 5.73
C GLU A 128 35.07 -8.17 4.36
N ARG A 129 33.73 -8.26 4.35
CA ARG A 129 32.94 -7.85 3.18
C ARG A 129 33.25 -6.39 2.91
N LYS A 130 33.99 -6.12 1.84
CA LYS A 130 34.45 -4.78 1.45
C LYS A 130 33.27 -3.81 1.43
N THR A 131 33.27 -2.86 2.36
CA THR A 131 32.37 -1.70 2.35
C THR A 131 32.59 -0.92 1.07
N VAL A 132 31.51 -0.57 0.37
CA VAL A 132 31.60 0.33 -0.78
C VAL A 132 31.72 1.77 -0.24
N PRO A 133 32.75 2.55 -0.60
CA PRO A 133 32.89 3.94 -0.15
C PRO A 133 31.61 4.73 -0.44
N GLN A 134 31.15 5.52 0.54
CA GLN A 134 29.96 6.36 0.42
C GLN A 134 30.33 7.82 0.64
N SER A 135 29.58 8.73 0.01
CA SER A 135 29.68 10.16 0.28
C SER A 135 28.70 10.56 1.37
N ASP A 136 29.13 11.46 2.25
CA ASP A 136 28.24 12.17 3.16
C ASP A 136 27.14 12.89 2.38
N LYS A 137 25.93 12.88 2.95
CA LYS A 137 24.78 13.51 2.32
C LYS A 137 25.02 15.02 2.21
N ALA A 138 24.85 15.54 1.00
CA ALA A 138 24.97 16.97 0.73
C ALA A 138 23.92 17.77 1.51
N SER A 139 24.15 19.08 1.66
CA SER A 139 23.19 19.95 2.37
C SER A 139 21.83 19.98 1.64
N PRO A 140 20.72 20.26 2.36
CA PRO A 140 19.40 20.37 1.73
C PRO A 140 19.35 21.38 0.57
N ALA A 141 20.12 22.47 0.66
CA ALA A 141 20.20 23.49 -0.38
C ALA A 141 20.90 22.97 -1.65
N GLU A 142 22.05 22.29 -1.50
CA GLU A 142 22.79 21.68 -2.63
C GLU A 142 21.96 20.57 -3.29
N ILE A 143 21.29 19.71 -2.50
CA ILE A 143 20.39 18.68 -3.02
C ILE A 143 19.29 19.33 -3.86
N HIS A 144 18.61 20.33 -3.31
CA HIS A 144 17.53 21.02 -4.02
C HIS A 144 18.02 21.63 -5.33
N GLN A 145 19.13 22.37 -5.31
CA GLN A 145 19.68 23.01 -6.51
C GLN A 145 19.98 21.98 -7.60
N THR A 146 20.71 20.92 -7.27
CA THR A 146 21.12 19.89 -8.24
C THR A 146 19.91 19.14 -8.80
N LEU A 147 18.95 18.76 -7.96
CA LEU A 147 17.75 18.04 -8.40
C LEU A 147 16.80 18.93 -9.22
N SER A 148 16.65 20.22 -8.88
CA SER A 148 15.88 21.18 -9.66
C SER A 148 16.47 21.37 -11.07
N LEU A 149 17.78 21.56 -11.17
CA LEU A 149 18.47 21.70 -12.47
C LEU A 149 18.46 20.39 -13.27
N LEU A 150 18.45 19.24 -12.60
CA LEU A 150 18.21 17.95 -13.26
C LEU A 150 16.80 17.91 -13.88
N LEU A 151 15.74 18.22 -13.13
CA LEU A 151 14.37 18.21 -13.66
C LEU A 151 14.19 19.15 -14.85
N ALA A 152 14.84 20.32 -14.83
CA ALA A 152 14.81 21.28 -15.93
C ALA A 152 15.42 20.73 -17.24
N GLN A 153 16.31 19.74 -17.15
CA GLN A 153 16.92 19.08 -18.32
C GLN A 153 16.14 17.84 -18.80
N LEU A 154 15.09 17.43 -18.08
CA LEU A 154 14.30 16.24 -18.40
C LEU A 154 12.95 16.65 -19.00
N THR A 155 12.35 15.71 -19.73
CA THR A 155 11.01 15.86 -20.30
C THR A 155 10.10 14.76 -19.78
N LEU A 156 8.80 15.00 -19.83
CA LEU A 156 7.79 13.98 -19.57
C LEU A 156 7.37 13.33 -20.90
N ARG A 157 7.63 12.02 -21.04
CA ARG A 157 7.26 11.25 -22.23
C ARG A 157 5.74 11.27 -22.45
N PRO A 158 5.24 11.30 -23.71
CA PRO A 158 3.80 11.30 -24.00
C PRO A 158 3.03 10.18 -23.29
N ALA A 159 3.52 8.94 -23.36
CA ALA A 159 2.89 7.80 -22.68
C ALA A 159 2.78 7.97 -21.15
N HIS A 160 3.73 8.68 -20.52
CA HIS A 160 3.67 8.97 -19.09
C HIS A 160 2.65 10.05 -18.78
N ARG A 161 2.57 11.08 -19.64
CA ARG A 161 1.54 12.11 -19.53
C ARG A 161 0.15 11.51 -19.68
N GLU A 162 -0.05 10.63 -20.67
CA GLU A 162 -1.30 9.87 -20.84
C GLU A 162 -1.63 9.01 -19.61
N HIS A 163 -0.64 8.34 -19.02
CA HIS A 163 -0.84 7.59 -17.78
C HIS A 163 -1.34 8.49 -16.63
N LEU A 164 -0.74 9.68 -16.46
CA LEU A 164 -1.12 10.65 -15.42
C LEU A 164 -2.48 11.31 -15.68
N ARG A 165 -2.88 11.45 -16.95
CA ARG A 165 -4.23 11.92 -17.33
C ARG A 165 -5.30 10.83 -17.27
N SER A 166 -4.90 9.56 -17.23
CA SER A 166 -5.84 8.43 -17.28
C SER A 166 -6.92 8.55 -16.21
N PRO A 167 -8.10 7.92 -16.38
CA PRO A 167 -9.13 7.88 -15.35
C PRO A 167 -8.61 7.34 -14.00
N LYS A 168 -7.51 6.57 -13.98
CA LYS A 168 -6.95 6.12 -12.70
C LYS A 168 -6.28 7.23 -11.89
N ARG A 169 -5.84 8.30 -12.54
CA ARG A 169 -5.03 9.37 -11.95
C ARG A 169 -5.74 10.72 -11.98
N GLY A 170 -6.41 11.03 -13.08
CA GLY A 170 -7.31 12.18 -13.21
C GLY A 170 -6.63 13.54 -13.13
N LEU A 171 -5.33 13.63 -13.43
CA LEU A 171 -4.61 14.91 -13.44
C LEU A 171 -4.81 15.64 -14.78
N SER A 172 -4.99 16.96 -14.71
CA SER A 172 -4.91 17.87 -15.85
C SER A 172 -3.47 18.19 -16.24
N ASP A 173 -3.25 18.81 -17.40
CA ASP A 173 -1.91 19.21 -17.82
C ASP A 173 -1.31 20.27 -16.91
N GLU A 174 -2.13 21.24 -16.50
CA GLU A 174 -1.72 22.32 -15.60
C GLU A 174 -1.24 21.74 -14.26
N GLN A 175 -1.95 20.73 -13.74
CA GLN A 175 -1.54 20.00 -12.54
C GLN A 175 -0.26 19.20 -12.77
N ILE A 176 -0.14 18.50 -13.89
CA ILE A 176 1.08 17.72 -14.22
C ILE A 176 2.31 18.63 -14.30
N GLU A 177 2.19 19.81 -14.90
CA GLU A 177 3.29 20.78 -14.96
C GLU A 177 3.60 21.38 -13.58
N ALA A 178 2.57 21.75 -12.81
CA ALA A 178 2.74 22.30 -11.47
C ALA A 178 3.43 21.31 -10.50
N LEU A 179 3.11 20.02 -10.61
CA LEU A 179 3.71 18.95 -9.82
C LEU A 179 5.12 18.56 -10.30
N GLY A 180 5.53 18.99 -11.49
CA GLY A 180 6.90 18.84 -11.98
C GLY A 180 7.31 17.42 -12.34
N PHE A 181 6.37 16.53 -12.70
CA PHE A 181 6.69 15.15 -13.10
C PHE A 181 7.55 15.13 -14.37
N LYS A 182 8.58 14.26 -14.39
CA LYS A 182 9.44 14.02 -15.56
C LYS A 182 9.66 12.52 -15.77
N SER A 183 10.13 12.14 -16.96
CA SER A 183 10.55 10.76 -17.22
C SER A 183 12.03 10.59 -16.90
N THR A 184 12.43 9.41 -16.42
CA THR A 184 13.84 9.05 -16.26
C THR A 184 14.58 9.14 -17.62
N PRO A 185 15.80 9.71 -17.68
CA PRO A 185 16.58 9.70 -18.91
C PRO A 185 17.09 8.28 -19.22
N PRO A 186 17.37 7.95 -20.50
CA PRO A 186 18.05 6.72 -20.84
C PRO A 186 19.49 6.72 -20.27
N PRO A 187 20.04 5.54 -19.91
CA PRO A 187 21.33 5.44 -19.22
C PRO A 187 22.50 6.13 -19.93
N PHE A 188 22.53 6.07 -21.27
CA PHE A 188 23.62 6.66 -22.06
C PHE A 188 23.68 8.20 -21.96
N LEU A 189 22.59 8.88 -21.56
CA LEU A 189 22.59 10.33 -21.34
C LEU A 189 23.06 10.73 -19.94
N CYS A 190 23.08 9.81 -18.97
CA CYS A 190 23.28 10.14 -17.56
C CYS A 190 24.60 10.86 -17.30
N ARG A 191 25.70 10.39 -17.90
CA ARG A 191 27.01 11.03 -17.77
C ARG A 191 27.00 12.46 -18.33
N SER A 192 26.51 12.62 -19.56
CA SER A 192 26.46 13.95 -20.20
C SER A 192 25.58 14.96 -19.45
N ILE A 193 24.47 14.52 -18.86
CA ILE A 193 23.61 15.36 -18.02
C ILE A 193 24.38 15.73 -16.74
N THR A 194 25.04 14.77 -16.11
CA THR A 194 25.82 14.98 -14.89
C THR A 194 26.96 15.99 -15.12
N ASP A 195 27.70 15.87 -16.23
CA ASP A 195 28.75 16.81 -16.61
C ASP A 195 28.21 18.23 -16.86
N ARG A 196 26.99 18.35 -17.39
CA ARG A 196 26.33 19.66 -17.53
C ARG A 196 25.94 20.26 -16.19
N LEU A 197 25.40 19.46 -15.27
CA LEU A 197 25.07 19.91 -13.91
C LEU A 197 26.33 20.43 -13.19
N ILE A 198 27.44 19.68 -13.24
CA ILE A 198 28.72 20.10 -12.65
C ILE A 198 29.20 21.42 -13.26
N ARG A 199 29.14 21.56 -14.60
CA ARG A 199 29.49 22.82 -15.28
C ARG A 199 28.57 24.00 -14.91
N GLN A 200 27.34 23.73 -14.52
CA GLN A 200 26.39 24.72 -14.00
C GLN A 200 26.61 25.05 -12.51
N GLY A 201 27.68 24.52 -11.90
CA GLY A 201 28.02 24.76 -10.50
C GLY A 201 27.29 23.87 -9.50
N CYS A 202 26.60 22.82 -9.95
CA CYS A 202 25.95 21.87 -9.06
C CYS A 202 26.96 20.95 -8.37
N ARG A 203 26.77 20.74 -7.07
CA ARG A 203 27.39 19.61 -6.37
C ARG A 203 26.61 18.33 -6.66
N VAL A 204 27.29 17.30 -7.15
CA VAL A 204 26.71 15.95 -7.36
C VAL A 204 27.12 14.94 -6.29
N GLN A 205 28.30 15.14 -5.68
CA GLN A 205 28.77 14.32 -4.57
C GLN A 205 27.86 14.51 -3.34
N GLY A 206 27.34 13.42 -2.78
CA GLY A 206 26.42 13.49 -1.64
C GLY A 206 24.96 13.69 -2.02
N VAL A 207 24.63 13.85 -3.30
CA VAL A 207 23.24 13.98 -3.79
C VAL A 207 22.70 12.59 -4.14
N PRO A 208 21.53 12.20 -3.61
CA PRO A 208 20.96 10.88 -3.88
C PRO A 208 20.89 10.54 -5.37
N GLY A 209 21.31 9.32 -5.72
CA GLY A 209 21.27 8.82 -7.08
C GLY A 209 22.48 9.16 -7.94
N PHE A 210 23.34 10.10 -7.53
CA PHE A 210 24.63 10.35 -8.16
C PHE A 210 25.73 9.48 -7.54
N TYR A 211 26.68 9.02 -8.36
CA TYR A 211 27.78 8.16 -7.92
C TYR A 211 28.97 8.22 -8.89
N ARG A 212 30.14 7.70 -8.48
CA ARG A 212 31.28 7.50 -9.39
C ARG A 212 31.25 6.10 -9.98
N ASP A 213 31.29 6.02 -11.31
CA ASP A 213 31.40 4.74 -12.01
C ASP A 213 32.81 4.15 -11.93
N ASP A 214 32.99 2.94 -12.48
CA ASP A 214 34.25 2.20 -12.43
C ASP A 214 35.39 2.90 -13.20
N SER A 215 35.06 3.87 -14.05
CA SER A 215 36.03 4.72 -14.75
C SER A 215 36.35 6.02 -14.01
N GLY A 216 35.81 6.20 -12.80
CA GLY A 216 36.05 7.36 -11.94
C GLY A 216 35.18 8.58 -12.26
N HIS A 217 34.22 8.46 -13.20
CA HIS A 217 33.39 9.58 -13.63
C HIS A 217 32.08 9.65 -12.85
N TRP A 218 31.61 10.87 -12.59
CA TRP A 218 30.29 11.09 -12.00
C TRP A 218 29.17 10.77 -12.99
N THR A 219 28.18 10.01 -12.51
CA THR A 219 26.98 9.64 -13.27
C THR A 219 25.77 9.47 -12.34
N MET A 220 24.63 9.07 -12.90
CA MET A 220 23.36 8.87 -12.19
C MET A 220 22.86 7.43 -12.27
N ALA A 221 22.16 6.99 -11.22
CA ALA A 221 21.59 5.66 -11.07
C ALA A 221 20.25 5.49 -11.83
N PHE A 222 20.23 5.82 -13.12
CA PHE A 222 19.12 5.49 -14.02
C PHE A 222 19.49 4.31 -14.92
N TYR A 223 18.68 3.26 -14.90
CA TYR A 223 18.89 2.04 -15.67
C TYR A 223 17.69 1.76 -16.55
N LYS A 224 17.90 1.07 -17.68
CA LYS A 224 16.80 0.68 -18.59
C LYS A 224 15.70 -0.09 -17.86
N LYS A 225 16.06 -1.02 -16.98
CA LYS A 225 15.13 -1.83 -16.17
C LYS A 225 14.38 -1.03 -15.10
N THR A 226 14.86 0.16 -14.76
CA THR A 226 14.28 1.02 -13.73
C THR A 226 13.74 2.32 -14.33
N SER A 227 13.39 2.31 -15.63
CA SER A 227 12.78 3.45 -16.31
C SER A 227 11.40 3.74 -15.73
N GLY A 228 11.02 5.01 -15.68
CA GLY A 228 9.79 5.39 -15.01
C GLY A 228 9.47 6.88 -14.99
N ILE A 229 8.45 7.23 -14.21
CA ILE A 229 8.06 8.60 -13.88
C ILE A 229 8.77 9.01 -12.59
N LEU A 230 9.47 10.14 -12.62
CA LEU A 230 10.03 10.81 -11.46
C LEU A 230 8.93 11.57 -10.73
N ILE A 231 8.70 11.20 -9.48
CA ILE A 231 7.80 11.82 -8.53
C ILE A 231 8.66 12.61 -7.53
N PRO A 232 8.60 13.94 -7.54
CA PRO A 232 9.32 14.81 -6.61
C PRO A 232 8.98 14.53 -5.15
N ALA A 233 9.99 14.49 -4.28
CA ALA A 233 9.81 14.52 -2.83
C ALA A 233 10.21 15.91 -2.32
N VAL A 234 9.22 16.70 -1.90
CA VAL A 234 9.38 18.07 -1.42
C VAL A 234 9.27 18.10 0.11
N GLY A 235 10.24 18.72 0.79
CA GLY A 235 10.24 18.89 2.24
C GLY A 235 9.35 20.05 2.72
N PHE A 236 9.30 20.23 4.04
CA PHE A 236 8.52 21.29 4.70
C PHE A 236 8.88 22.71 4.24
N ASP A 237 10.14 22.94 3.89
CA ASP A 237 10.68 24.22 3.42
C ASP A 237 10.47 24.46 1.91
N GLY A 238 9.69 23.62 1.24
CA GLY A 238 9.46 23.68 -0.20
C GLY A 238 10.65 23.20 -1.03
N ARG A 239 11.71 22.67 -0.41
CA ARG A 239 12.89 22.19 -1.14
C ARG A 239 12.74 20.73 -1.57
N LEU A 240 13.25 20.43 -2.76
CA LEU A 240 13.40 19.06 -3.25
C LEU A 240 14.44 18.29 -2.43
N GLN A 241 14.06 17.10 -1.97
CA GLN A 241 14.92 16.23 -1.18
C GLN A 241 15.25 14.89 -1.86
N GLY A 242 14.54 14.55 -2.95
CA GLY A 242 14.77 13.33 -3.72
C GLY A 242 13.67 13.05 -4.73
N PHE A 243 13.75 11.87 -5.35
CA PHE A 243 12.74 11.36 -6.26
C PHE A 243 12.32 9.94 -5.89
N GLN A 244 11.02 9.70 -5.89
CA GLN A 244 10.51 8.36 -6.09
C GLN A 244 10.33 8.11 -7.59
N ILE A 245 10.62 6.89 -8.06
CA ILE A 245 10.46 6.48 -9.46
C ILE A 245 9.30 5.50 -9.51
N MET A 246 8.19 5.87 -10.16
CA MET A 246 7.16 4.92 -10.57
C MET A 246 7.66 4.18 -11.81
N LEU A 247 7.89 2.88 -11.67
CA LEU A 247 8.49 2.06 -12.72
C LEU A 247 7.50 1.74 -13.84
N ASP A 248 7.98 1.82 -15.08
CA ASP A 248 7.22 1.37 -16.27
C ASP A 248 6.85 -0.11 -16.14
N VAL A 249 7.79 -0.91 -15.65
CA VAL A 249 7.64 -2.35 -15.40
C VAL A 249 8.02 -2.65 -13.94
N PRO A 250 7.10 -3.20 -13.12
CA PRO A 250 7.41 -3.53 -11.73
C PRO A 250 8.58 -4.52 -11.63
N LEU A 251 9.51 -4.28 -10.71
CA LEU A 251 10.66 -5.16 -10.49
C LEU A 251 10.25 -6.42 -9.73
N LYS A 252 10.48 -7.59 -10.33
CA LYS A 252 10.31 -8.91 -9.69
C LYS A 252 11.66 -9.61 -9.54
N HIS A 253 11.86 -10.36 -8.46
CA HIS A 253 13.00 -11.26 -8.34
C HIS A 253 12.74 -12.59 -9.08
N LYS A 254 13.80 -13.27 -9.50
CA LYS A 254 13.70 -14.54 -10.23
C LYS A 254 12.99 -15.63 -9.44
N ASP A 255 13.14 -15.63 -8.12
CA ASP A 255 12.53 -16.61 -7.22
C ASP A 255 11.20 -16.14 -6.63
N ASP A 256 10.66 -15.02 -7.12
CA ASP A 256 9.35 -14.57 -6.69
C ASP A 256 8.28 -15.48 -7.30
N PRO A 257 7.28 -15.92 -6.52
CA PRO A 257 6.16 -16.67 -7.07
C PRO A 257 5.48 -15.89 -8.20
N PRO A 258 4.95 -16.56 -9.25
CA PRO A 258 4.34 -15.90 -10.41
C PRO A 258 3.30 -14.83 -10.03
N GLU A 259 2.47 -15.14 -9.05
CA GLU A 259 1.39 -14.33 -8.49
C GLU A 259 1.87 -13.13 -7.66
N LYS A 260 3.15 -13.09 -7.25
CA LYS A 260 3.68 -11.98 -6.44
C LYS A 260 3.80 -10.70 -7.29
N PRO A 261 3.17 -9.58 -6.88
CA PRO A 261 3.33 -8.32 -7.59
C PRO A 261 4.75 -7.76 -7.35
N GLY A 262 5.38 -7.27 -8.43
CA GLY A 262 6.70 -6.64 -8.36
C GLY A 262 6.67 -5.28 -7.66
N ALA A 263 7.83 -4.79 -7.24
CA ALA A 263 7.98 -3.45 -6.70
C ALA A 263 7.67 -2.43 -7.78
N LYS A 264 6.62 -1.62 -7.55
CA LYS A 264 6.17 -0.58 -8.50
C LYS A 264 6.93 0.74 -8.36
N TYR A 265 7.48 0.99 -7.17
CA TYR A 265 8.19 2.22 -6.85
C TYR A 265 9.56 1.92 -6.26
N ILE A 266 10.55 2.72 -6.65
CA ILE A 266 11.89 2.74 -6.04
C ILE A 266 12.30 4.17 -5.74
N TRP A 267 13.29 4.36 -4.86
CA TRP A 267 13.92 5.67 -4.67
C TRP A 267 15.05 5.87 -5.68
N PHE A 268 15.18 7.08 -6.21
CA PHE A 268 16.41 7.52 -6.85
C PHE A 268 17.52 7.59 -5.79
N SER A 269 18.41 6.60 -5.82
CA SER A 269 19.37 6.33 -4.76
C SER A 269 20.61 5.67 -5.35
N SER A 270 21.78 5.98 -4.78
CA SER A 270 23.07 5.40 -5.15
C SER A 270 23.75 4.70 -3.97
N SER A 271 22.99 4.31 -2.93
CA SER A 271 23.49 3.69 -1.70
C SER A 271 24.22 2.36 -1.85
N SER A 272 24.30 1.80 -3.05
CA SER A 272 25.06 0.58 -3.38
C SER A 272 26.22 0.83 -4.34
N LYS A 273 26.56 2.10 -4.58
CA LYS A 273 27.55 2.55 -5.57
C LYS A 273 28.66 3.35 -4.92
N THR A 274 29.86 3.28 -5.49
CA THR A 274 31.04 4.02 -5.03
C THR A 274 30.78 5.52 -5.00
N ASP A 275 31.14 6.15 -3.89
CA ASP A 275 30.87 7.55 -3.57
C ASP A 275 29.39 7.95 -3.67
N GLY A 276 28.49 6.96 -3.62
CA GLY A 276 27.06 7.15 -3.69
C GLY A 276 26.44 7.60 -2.36
N THR A 277 25.14 7.88 -2.41
CA THR A 277 24.36 8.34 -1.27
C THR A 277 22.94 7.80 -1.34
N GLY A 278 22.42 7.37 -0.19
CA GLY A 278 21.03 6.93 -0.06
C GLY A 278 20.03 8.08 -0.15
N SER A 279 18.82 7.81 -0.64
CA SER A 279 17.75 8.81 -0.61
C SER A 279 17.40 9.27 0.80
N GLY A 280 17.45 8.34 1.77
CA GLY A 280 16.95 8.55 3.13
C GLY A 280 15.42 8.54 3.21
N SER A 281 14.73 8.20 2.11
CA SER A 281 13.26 8.11 2.03
C SER A 281 12.53 9.31 2.64
N PRO A 282 12.79 10.55 2.16
CA PRO A 282 12.23 11.76 2.74
C PRO A 282 10.70 11.76 2.70
N VAL A 283 10.09 12.46 3.65
CA VAL A 283 8.65 12.77 3.60
C VAL A 283 8.43 13.77 2.47
N HIS A 284 7.31 13.62 1.76
CA HIS A 284 6.84 14.63 0.84
C HIS A 284 5.70 15.42 1.47
N LEU A 285 5.83 16.74 1.54
CA LEU A 285 4.75 17.64 1.91
C LEU A 285 4.24 18.38 0.66
N ILE A 286 2.92 18.42 0.48
CA ILE A 286 2.24 19.22 -0.54
C ILE A 286 1.06 19.97 0.08
N GLY A 287 0.87 21.23 -0.30
CA GLY A 287 -0.13 22.14 0.26
C GLY A 287 0.49 23.21 1.16
N ASP A 288 -0.31 23.74 2.08
CA ASP A 288 0.12 24.79 3.02
C ASP A 288 0.83 24.17 4.24
N PRO A 289 2.13 24.47 4.48
CA PRO A 289 2.88 24.00 5.64
C PRO A 289 2.41 24.60 6.97
N SER A 290 1.54 25.62 6.94
CA SER A 290 0.92 26.24 8.11
C SER A 290 -0.55 25.83 8.29
N ALA A 291 -0.99 24.79 7.57
CA ALA A 291 -2.35 24.29 7.70
C ALA A 291 -2.62 23.77 9.12
N ARG A 292 -3.79 24.14 9.67
CA ARG A 292 -4.28 23.62 10.95
C ARG A 292 -4.51 22.11 10.93
N VAL A 293 -4.81 21.55 9.75
CA VAL A 293 -5.09 20.12 9.52
C VAL A 293 -4.19 19.57 8.42
N VAL A 294 -3.45 18.50 8.71
CA VAL A 294 -2.58 17.82 7.74
C VAL A 294 -2.92 16.34 7.63
N TYR A 295 -3.06 15.84 6.41
CA TYR A 295 -3.36 14.44 6.12
C TYR A 295 -2.08 13.64 5.92
N VAL A 296 -1.96 12.47 6.54
CA VAL A 296 -0.81 11.56 6.36
C VAL A 296 -1.22 10.38 5.50
N ILE A 297 -0.54 10.16 4.37
CA ILE A 297 -0.91 9.17 3.35
C ILE A 297 0.28 8.30 2.92
N GLU A 298 0.00 7.06 2.50
CA GLU A 298 1.01 6.17 1.93
C GLU A 298 1.16 6.40 0.41
N GLY A 299 2.28 7.03 0.03
CA GLY A 299 2.71 7.19 -1.36
C GLY A 299 2.63 8.64 -1.87
N LEU A 300 3.72 9.10 -2.49
CA LEU A 300 3.90 10.49 -2.91
C LEU A 300 2.89 10.90 -3.98
N LEU A 301 2.78 10.13 -5.06
CA LEU A 301 1.83 10.43 -6.14
C LEU A 301 0.37 10.48 -5.64
N LYS A 302 0.03 9.68 -4.62
CA LYS A 302 -1.32 9.73 -4.06
C LYS A 302 -1.55 11.04 -3.31
N ALA A 303 -0.56 11.54 -2.58
CA ALA A 303 -0.64 12.84 -1.93
C ALA A 303 -0.83 13.96 -2.94
N ASP A 304 -0.07 13.93 -4.05
CA ASP A 304 -0.19 14.89 -5.15
C ASP A 304 -1.62 14.93 -5.71
N ILE A 305 -2.14 13.75 -6.09
CA ILE A 305 -3.50 13.62 -6.63
C ILE A 305 -4.52 14.07 -5.60
N SER A 306 -4.38 13.65 -4.34
CA SER A 306 -5.32 14.01 -3.27
C SER A 306 -5.35 15.50 -2.99
N HIS A 307 -4.19 16.17 -3.02
CA HIS A 307 -4.08 17.62 -2.94
C HIS A 307 -4.77 18.30 -4.12
N CYS A 308 -4.49 17.86 -5.35
CA CYS A 308 -5.16 18.37 -6.55
C CYS A 308 -6.69 18.17 -6.54
N LEU A 309 -7.17 17.12 -5.87
CA LEU A 309 -8.61 16.82 -5.79
C LEU A 309 -9.33 17.63 -4.71
N THR A 310 -8.66 17.95 -3.60
CA THR A 310 -9.31 18.47 -2.38
C THR A 310 -8.80 19.82 -1.89
N GLY A 311 -7.65 20.27 -2.38
CA GLY A 311 -6.94 21.47 -1.89
C GLY A 311 -6.33 21.33 -0.49
N ARG A 312 -6.40 20.16 0.14
CA ARG A 312 -5.90 19.92 1.51
C ARG A 312 -4.39 19.66 1.54
N THR A 313 -3.75 19.89 2.68
CA THR A 313 -2.32 19.60 2.88
C THR A 313 -2.10 18.12 3.18
N PHE A 314 -1.14 17.51 2.48
CA PHE A 314 -0.76 16.10 2.66
C PHE A 314 0.73 15.93 2.95
N ALA A 315 1.05 15.09 3.93
CA ALA A 315 2.36 14.53 4.21
C ALA A 315 2.40 13.05 3.78
N ALA A 316 3.29 12.69 2.87
CA ALA A 316 3.35 11.38 2.26
C ALA A 316 4.61 10.60 2.66
N ILE A 317 4.44 9.35 3.08
CA ILE A 317 5.54 8.42 3.35
C ILE A 317 5.59 7.29 2.31
N ALA A 318 6.80 6.81 2.02
CA ALA A 318 7.01 5.65 1.15
C ALA A 318 6.94 4.35 1.97
N GLY A 319 5.74 3.77 2.03
CA GLY A 319 5.43 2.56 2.78
C GLY A 319 4.84 2.88 4.14
N ALA A 320 3.70 2.26 4.48
CA ALA A 320 2.93 2.55 5.69
C ALA A 320 3.71 2.45 7.02
N ASN A 321 4.79 1.65 7.06
CA ASN A 321 5.64 1.47 8.24
C ASN A 321 6.93 2.28 8.25
N ASN A 322 7.15 3.12 7.23
CA ASN A 322 8.26 4.05 7.22
C ASN A 322 7.86 5.37 7.89
N THR A 323 7.42 5.31 9.14
CA THR A 323 6.87 6.47 9.88
C THR A 323 7.95 7.31 10.57
N SER A 324 9.18 6.81 10.72
CA SER A 324 10.26 7.55 11.40
C SER A 324 10.55 8.94 10.81
N PRO A 325 10.45 9.19 9.49
CA PRO A 325 10.64 10.52 8.93
C PRO A 325 9.55 11.54 9.32
N LEU A 326 8.41 11.09 9.86
CA LEU A 326 7.32 11.98 10.31
C LEU A 326 7.65 12.69 11.62
N ASP A 327 8.52 12.12 12.47
CA ASP A 327 8.85 12.71 13.77
C ASP A 327 9.42 14.14 13.67
N PRO A 328 10.48 14.40 12.88
CA PRO A 328 10.97 15.78 12.70
C PRO A 328 9.98 16.66 11.92
N LEU A 329 9.18 16.11 11.01
CA LEU A 329 8.17 16.89 10.29
C LEU A 329 7.05 17.37 11.24
N PHE A 330 6.58 16.51 12.14
CA PHE A 330 5.53 16.85 13.10
C PHE A 330 5.99 17.89 14.11
N ALA A 331 7.26 17.87 14.50
CA ALA A 331 7.85 18.93 15.30
C ALA A 331 7.74 20.30 14.59
N LEU A 332 8.05 20.36 13.29
CA LEU A 332 7.96 21.58 12.48
C LEU A 332 6.51 22.02 12.25
N LEU A 333 5.62 21.10 11.92
CA LEU A 333 4.20 21.37 11.71
C LEU A 333 3.54 21.92 12.99
N ALA A 334 3.81 21.32 14.15
CA ALA A 334 3.29 21.79 15.43
C ALA A 334 3.79 23.21 15.76
N GLN A 335 5.06 23.52 15.48
CA GLN A 335 5.61 24.87 15.63
C GLN A 335 4.94 25.88 14.69
N ASN A 336 4.50 25.44 13.50
CA ASN A 336 3.80 26.25 12.51
C ASN A 336 2.27 26.27 12.66
N GLY A 337 1.73 25.76 13.77
CA GLY A 337 0.31 25.89 14.11
C GLY A 337 -0.59 24.77 13.57
N THR A 338 -0.04 23.65 13.12
CA THR A 338 -0.84 22.44 12.88
C THR A 338 -1.38 21.91 14.21
N GLU A 339 -2.69 21.71 14.28
CA GLU A 339 -3.40 21.24 15.48
C GLU A 339 -3.86 19.78 15.32
N GLU A 340 -4.05 19.32 14.08
CA GLU A 340 -4.66 18.04 13.79
C GLU A 340 -3.97 17.28 12.65
N ILE A 341 -3.71 16.00 12.90
CA ILE A 341 -3.27 15.01 11.93
C ILE A 341 -4.43 14.10 11.56
N ILE A 342 -4.67 13.92 10.26
CA ILE A 342 -5.61 12.92 9.74
C ILE A 342 -4.84 11.75 9.14
N GLU A 343 -4.92 10.57 9.77
CA GLU A 343 -4.31 9.35 9.25
C GLU A 343 -5.16 8.78 8.10
N ALA A 344 -4.61 8.81 6.89
CA ALA A 344 -5.25 8.43 5.64
C ALA A 344 -4.47 7.35 4.88
N HIS A 345 -3.84 6.39 5.57
CA HIS A 345 -3.35 5.17 4.92
C HIS A 345 -4.51 4.40 4.28
N ASP A 346 -4.17 3.66 3.21
CA ASP A 346 -5.10 2.84 2.43
C ASP A 346 -5.99 1.96 3.33
N MET A 347 -7.19 1.64 2.84
CA MET A 347 -8.18 0.83 3.57
C MET A 347 -7.72 -0.59 3.86
N ASP A 348 -6.60 -1.04 3.26
CA ASP A 348 -5.96 -2.31 3.62
C ASP A 348 -5.42 -2.34 5.06
N LYS A 349 -5.38 -1.19 5.77
CA LYS A 349 -5.12 -1.12 7.21
C LYS A 349 -6.04 -2.01 8.04
N TYR A 350 -7.27 -2.25 7.60
CA TYR A 350 -8.20 -3.13 8.32
C TYR A 350 -7.96 -4.62 8.09
N ASN A 351 -7.14 -5.00 7.10
CA ASN A 351 -6.81 -6.41 6.81
C ASN A 351 -5.30 -6.73 6.85
N ASN A 352 -4.48 -5.74 7.19
CA ASN A 352 -3.05 -5.87 7.32
C ASN A 352 -2.59 -5.26 8.64
N GLN A 353 -2.29 -6.12 9.62
CA GLN A 353 -1.82 -5.71 10.95
C GLN A 353 -0.60 -4.80 10.88
N MET A 354 0.25 -4.99 9.87
CA MET A 354 1.44 -4.18 9.68
C MET A 354 1.09 -2.76 9.25
N THR A 355 0.16 -2.57 8.31
CA THR A 355 -0.32 -1.22 7.93
C THR A 355 -1.01 -0.54 9.11
N MET A 356 -1.80 -1.28 9.88
CA MET A 356 -2.45 -0.79 11.11
C MET A 356 -1.45 -0.31 12.17
N ALA A 357 -0.37 -1.06 12.39
CA ALA A 357 0.70 -0.66 13.31
C ALA A 357 1.36 0.66 12.88
N GLY A 358 1.55 0.87 11.58
CA GLY A 358 2.02 2.14 11.02
C GLY A 358 1.07 3.30 11.34
N ALA A 359 -0.24 3.10 11.16
CA ALA A 359 -1.27 4.08 11.51
C ALA A 359 -1.28 4.43 13.02
N SER A 360 -1.12 3.43 13.89
CA SER A 360 -1.02 3.67 15.35
C SER A 360 0.24 4.46 15.73
N LYS A 361 1.35 4.28 15.03
CA LYS A 361 2.56 5.10 15.24
C LYS A 361 2.35 6.56 14.85
N ILE A 362 1.65 6.82 13.74
CA ILE A 362 1.30 8.19 13.35
C ILE A 362 0.54 8.89 14.48
N TYR A 363 -0.44 8.19 15.06
CA TYR A 363 -1.19 8.70 16.22
C TYR A 363 -0.25 9.04 17.39
N LEU A 364 0.62 8.10 17.80
CA LEU A 364 1.55 8.33 18.92
C LEU A 364 2.51 9.48 18.64
N THR A 365 3.05 9.59 17.43
CA THR A 365 3.94 10.69 17.03
C THR A 365 3.19 12.03 17.03
N ALA A 366 1.95 12.09 16.56
CA ALA A 366 1.15 13.31 16.61
C ALA A 366 0.91 13.77 18.06
N ARG A 367 0.53 12.83 18.95
CA ARG A 367 0.32 13.10 20.38
C ARG A 367 1.60 13.57 21.08
N LYS A 368 2.77 13.03 20.71
CA LYS A 368 4.08 13.48 21.23
C LYS A 368 4.30 14.99 21.02
N TYR A 369 3.79 15.55 19.93
CA TYR A 369 3.93 16.98 19.60
C TYR A 369 2.67 17.80 19.91
N GLY A 370 1.75 17.28 20.72
CA GLY A 370 0.57 18.02 21.19
C GLY A 370 -0.56 18.16 20.16
N MET A 371 -0.47 17.50 19.00
CA MET A 371 -1.52 17.51 17.99
C MET A 371 -2.59 16.46 18.28
N ASN A 372 -3.83 16.75 17.87
CA ASN A 372 -4.88 15.75 17.76
C ASN A 372 -4.57 14.82 16.58
N CYS A 373 -5.06 13.58 16.65
CA CYS A 373 -4.95 12.66 15.53
C CYS A 373 -6.25 11.87 15.38
N ARG A 374 -6.81 11.88 14.18
CA ARG A 374 -7.99 11.08 13.82
C ARG A 374 -7.66 10.13 12.68
N ARG A 375 -8.17 8.91 12.77
CA ARG A 375 -8.14 7.95 11.67
C ARG A 375 -9.26 8.27 10.70
N LEU A 376 -8.93 8.36 9.41
CA LEU A 376 -9.92 8.48 8.36
C LEU A 376 -10.33 7.11 7.85
N THR A 377 -11.64 6.92 7.72
CA THR A 377 -12.27 5.73 7.15
C THR A 377 -13.20 6.20 6.06
N TRP A 378 -13.19 5.53 4.91
CA TRP A 378 -14.04 5.85 3.77
C TRP A 378 -14.62 4.57 3.16
N ASN A 379 -15.37 4.71 2.07
CA ASN A 379 -15.96 3.60 1.34
C ASN A 379 -14.85 2.58 0.93
N PRO A 380 -14.86 1.36 1.51
CA PRO A 380 -13.78 0.38 1.33
C PRO A 380 -13.73 -0.24 -0.06
N ASN A 381 -14.71 0.04 -0.93
CA ASN A 381 -14.65 -0.31 -2.34
C ASN A 381 -13.54 0.47 -3.09
N TYR A 382 -12.99 1.52 -2.46
CA TYR A 382 -11.86 2.28 -2.98
C TYR A 382 -10.63 2.07 -2.10
N LYS A 383 -9.54 1.61 -2.73
CA LYS A 383 -8.33 1.24 -2.02
C LYS A 383 -7.67 2.44 -1.34
N GLY A 384 -7.33 3.47 -2.12
CA GLY A 384 -6.69 4.70 -1.65
C GLY A 384 -7.68 5.86 -1.47
N PHE A 385 -7.26 6.87 -0.72
CA PHE A 385 -8.02 8.12 -0.61
C PHE A 385 -8.16 8.81 -1.97
N ASP A 386 -7.12 8.77 -2.81
CA ASP A 386 -7.15 9.31 -4.18
C ASP A 386 -8.18 8.60 -5.07
N ASP A 387 -8.26 7.27 -4.97
CA ASP A 387 -9.25 6.47 -5.71
C ASP A 387 -10.69 6.88 -5.29
N TRP A 388 -10.94 7.05 -3.99
CA TRP A 388 -12.24 7.44 -3.46
C TRP A 388 -12.65 8.84 -3.91
N GLN A 389 -11.74 9.82 -3.84
CA GLN A 389 -12.03 11.19 -4.27
C GLN A 389 -12.26 11.29 -5.79
N LEU A 390 -11.55 10.49 -6.59
CA LEU A 390 -11.79 10.39 -8.03
C LEU A 390 -13.18 9.81 -8.33
N ALA A 391 -13.61 8.82 -7.55
CA ALA A 391 -14.92 8.21 -7.72
C ALA A 391 -16.06 9.17 -7.36
N LEU A 392 -15.92 9.93 -6.25
CA LEU A 392 -16.90 10.97 -5.89
C LEU A 392 -17.07 12.03 -6.99
N ARG A 393 -16.00 12.40 -7.71
CA ARG A 393 -16.09 13.30 -8.87
C ARG A 393 -16.82 12.66 -10.07
N ARG A 394 -16.89 11.34 -10.14
CA ARG A 394 -17.47 10.57 -11.27
C ARG A 394 -18.89 10.09 -11.04
N GLU A 395 -19.42 10.20 -9.83
CA GLU A 395 -20.76 9.69 -9.48
C GLU A 395 -21.88 10.21 -10.40
N ASN A 396 -21.67 11.35 -11.07
CA ASN A 396 -22.52 11.86 -12.14
C ASN A 396 -22.74 10.88 -13.33
N GLN A 397 -21.93 9.85 -13.49
CA GLN A 397 -22.01 8.90 -14.60
C GLN A 397 -22.99 7.74 -14.32
N ARG A 398 -23.20 7.40 -13.04
CA ARG A 398 -24.11 6.34 -12.62
C ARG A 398 -25.58 6.74 -12.75
N ARG A 399 -25.93 7.98 -12.40
CA ARG A 399 -27.27 8.52 -12.66
C ARG A 399 -27.67 8.36 -14.13
N LYS A 400 -26.73 8.62 -15.05
CA LYS A 400 -26.94 8.42 -16.49
C LYS A 400 -27.15 6.97 -16.93
N GLU A 401 -26.74 5.98 -16.13
CA GLU A 401 -27.01 4.57 -16.41
C GLU A 401 -28.41 4.16 -15.95
N ILE A 402 -28.89 4.71 -14.82
CA ILE A 402 -30.29 4.57 -14.40
C ILE A 402 -31.22 5.24 -15.41
N ASP A 403 -30.87 6.44 -15.88
CA ASP A 403 -31.63 7.17 -16.90
C ASP A 403 -31.74 6.43 -18.25
N ARG A 404 -30.90 5.42 -18.49
CA ARG A 404 -30.96 4.57 -19.71
C ARG A 404 -31.94 3.41 -19.59
N LEU A 405 -32.44 3.11 -18.40
CA LEU A 405 -33.44 2.05 -18.22
C LEU A 405 -34.80 2.51 -18.74
N SER A 406 -35.55 1.61 -19.35
CA SER A 406 -36.94 1.89 -19.74
C SER A 406 -37.81 2.12 -18.50
N PHE A 407 -38.94 2.82 -18.67
CA PHE A 407 -39.92 3.04 -17.62
C PHE A 407 -40.29 1.72 -16.89
N LYS A 408 -40.65 0.67 -17.63
CA LYS A 408 -41.01 -0.63 -17.05
C LYS A 408 -39.87 -1.21 -16.23
N ALA A 409 -38.64 -1.14 -16.74
CA ALA A 409 -37.47 -1.65 -16.02
C ALA A 409 -37.21 -0.89 -14.73
N GLN A 410 -37.40 0.44 -14.71
CA GLN A 410 -37.29 1.25 -13.51
C GLN A 410 -38.40 0.92 -12.50
N TYR A 411 -39.66 0.82 -12.94
CA TYR A 411 -40.81 0.52 -12.09
C TYR A 411 -40.72 -0.86 -11.42
N LEU A 412 -40.36 -1.90 -12.19
CA LEU A 412 -40.22 -3.26 -11.66
C LEU A 412 -39.05 -3.40 -10.67
N ARG A 413 -38.09 -2.48 -10.70
CA ARG A 413 -36.96 -2.40 -9.75
C ARG A 413 -37.24 -1.45 -8.58
N GLY A 414 -38.39 -0.77 -8.55
CA GLY A 414 -38.72 0.22 -7.54
C GLY A 414 -37.87 1.49 -7.60
N LEU A 415 -37.30 1.80 -8.77
CA LEU A 415 -36.50 3.02 -9.00
C LEU A 415 -37.37 4.24 -9.31
N CYS A 416 -38.64 4.02 -9.66
CA CYS A 416 -39.62 5.07 -9.90
C CYS A 416 -41.02 4.62 -9.48
N GLU A 417 -41.87 5.59 -9.20
CA GLU A 417 -43.30 5.37 -9.00
C GLU A 417 -44.03 5.24 -10.34
N LEU A 418 -45.24 4.65 -10.32
CA LEU A 418 -46.05 4.45 -11.52
C LEU A 418 -46.33 5.77 -12.27
N ALA A 419 -46.41 6.89 -11.55
CA ALA A 419 -46.62 8.23 -12.10
C ALA A 419 -45.46 8.69 -13.02
N HIS A 420 -44.25 8.16 -12.85
CA HIS A 420 -43.08 8.55 -13.64
C HIS A 420 -43.21 8.20 -15.14
N ILE A 421 -44.21 7.38 -15.53
CA ILE A 421 -44.52 7.13 -16.93
C ILE A 421 -44.85 8.41 -17.69
N GLU A 422 -45.44 9.40 -17.02
CA GLU A 422 -45.83 10.69 -17.60
C GLU A 422 -44.58 11.49 -18.00
N ASP A 423 -43.60 11.59 -17.10
CA ASP A 423 -42.29 12.22 -17.37
C ASP A 423 -41.55 11.52 -18.51
N CYS A 424 -41.59 10.18 -18.55
CA CYS A 424 -40.96 9.38 -19.61
C CYS A 424 -41.58 9.68 -20.98
N ILE A 425 -42.90 9.85 -21.06
CA ILE A 425 -43.61 10.18 -22.30
C ILE A 425 -43.25 11.59 -22.75
N GLU A 426 -43.21 12.56 -21.84
CA GLU A 426 -42.82 13.94 -22.15
C GLU A 426 -41.37 13.98 -22.70
N LEU A 427 -40.44 13.30 -22.02
CA LEU A 427 -39.06 13.17 -22.49
C LEU A 427 -38.97 12.54 -23.88
N TRP A 428 -39.71 11.47 -24.14
CA TRP A 428 -39.74 10.80 -25.44
C TRP A 428 -40.25 11.71 -26.57
N GLN A 429 -41.26 12.55 -26.30
CA GLN A 429 -41.79 13.50 -27.28
C GLN A 429 -40.76 14.58 -27.69
N HIS A 430 -39.83 14.92 -26.80
CA HIS A 430 -38.80 15.93 -27.02
C HIS A 430 -37.49 15.37 -27.63
N LEU A 431 -37.37 14.06 -27.84
CA LEU A 431 -36.20 13.48 -28.48
C LEU A 431 -36.19 13.78 -29.99
N ALA A 432 -35.24 14.62 -30.42
CA ALA A 432 -35.01 14.88 -31.84
C ALA A 432 -34.48 13.61 -32.53
N GLU A 433 -35.26 13.08 -33.48
CA GLU A 433 -35.04 11.84 -34.25
C GLU A 433 -35.48 10.53 -33.55
N ASN A 434 -36.80 10.32 -33.46
CA ASN A 434 -37.42 9.07 -32.99
C ASN A 434 -37.15 7.88 -33.93
N LYS A 435 -36.12 7.08 -33.62
CA LYS A 435 -35.90 5.75 -34.22
C LYS A 435 -36.62 4.61 -33.50
N THR A 436 -37.12 4.87 -32.29
CA THR A 436 -37.71 3.86 -31.39
C THR A 436 -39.15 4.25 -31.03
N CYS A 437 -40.08 3.30 -31.16
CA CYS A 437 -41.49 3.56 -30.85
C CYS A 437 -41.72 3.70 -29.33
N LEU A 438 -42.78 4.40 -28.92
CA LEU A 438 -43.09 4.63 -27.51
C LEU A 438 -43.19 3.34 -26.68
N THR A 439 -43.78 2.28 -27.25
CA THR A 439 -43.89 0.95 -26.61
C THR A 439 -42.51 0.43 -26.19
N GLU A 440 -41.55 0.48 -27.12
CA GLU A 440 -40.20 -0.03 -26.93
C GLU A 440 -39.38 0.89 -26.01
N TYR A 441 -39.57 2.22 -26.13
CA TYR A 441 -38.95 3.20 -25.25
C TYR A 441 -39.36 3.00 -23.77
N LEU A 442 -40.66 2.80 -23.52
CA LEU A 442 -41.18 2.50 -22.19
C LEU A 442 -40.88 1.06 -21.75
N GLY A 443 -40.45 0.19 -22.67
CA GLY A 443 -40.16 -1.22 -22.44
C GLY A 443 -41.40 -2.05 -22.13
N LEU A 444 -42.58 -1.60 -22.55
CA LEU A 444 -43.86 -2.27 -22.34
C LEU A 444 -44.08 -3.36 -23.39
N THR A 445 -44.84 -4.40 -23.06
CA THR A 445 -45.41 -5.28 -24.08
C THR A 445 -46.51 -4.55 -24.85
N ARG A 446 -46.89 -5.09 -26.01
CA ARG A 446 -48.00 -4.53 -26.80
C ARG A 446 -49.31 -4.47 -26.00
N GLU A 447 -49.62 -5.52 -25.25
CA GLU A 447 -50.84 -5.60 -24.43
C GLU A 447 -50.84 -4.59 -23.27
N GLU A 448 -49.69 -4.44 -22.60
CA GLU A 448 -49.50 -3.45 -21.53
C GLU A 448 -49.69 -2.03 -22.06
N HIS A 449 -49.10 -1.72 -23.21
CA HIS A 449 -49.24 -0.41 -23.83
C HIS A 449 -50.68 -0.16 -24.32
N GLU A 450 -51.34 -1.13 -24.94
CA GLU A 450 -52.74 -1.00 -25.36
C GLU A 450 -53.68 -0.79 -24.17
N THR A 451 -53.41 -1.45 -23.03
CA THR A 451 -54.18 -1.28 -21.79
C THR A 451 -53.98 0.12 -21.20
N PHE A 452 -52.73 0.59 -21.16
CA PHE A 452 -52.40 1.95 -20.72
C PHE A 452 -53.15 3.01 -21.53
N LEU A 453 -53.17 2.89 -22.87
CA LEU A 453 -53.86 3.85 -23.74
C LEU A 453 -55.38 3.84 -23.58
N ARG A 454 -55.99 2.68 -23.32
CA ARG A 454 -57.46 2.54 -23.24
C ARG A 454 -58.03 2.82 -21.85
N GLN A 455 -57.31 2.40 -20.81
CA GLN A 455 -57.82 2.35 -19.44
C GLN A 455 -56.98 3.18 -18.45
N GLY A 456 -55.87 3.78 -18.93
CA GLY A 456 -55.05 4.69 -18.15
C GLY A 456 -53.99 4.01 -17.29
N ARG A 457 -53.30 4.83 -16.50
CA ARG A 457 -52.15 4.47 -15.68
C ARG A 457 -52.46 3.39 -14.64
N ASP A 458 -53.58 3.50 -13.94
CA ASP A 458 -53.90 2.60 -12.82
C ASP A 458 -54.19 1.16 -13.32
N ALA A 459 -54.78 1.04 -14.51
CA ALA A 459 -54.95 -0.25 -15.19
C ALA A 459 -53.61 -0.86 -15.60
N LEU A 460 -52.66 -0.06 -16.10
CA LEU A 460 -51.29 -0.52 -16.35
C LEU A 460 -50.61 -0.97 -15.05
N GLY A 461 -50.78 -0.21 -13.95
CA GLY A 461 -50.27 -0.59 -12.63
C GLY A 461 -50.76 -1.96 -12.19
N THR A 462 -52.03 -2.27 -12.45
CA THR A 462 -52.63 -3.58 -12.15
C THR A 462 -51.97 -4.73 -12.94
N LEU A 463 -51.49 -4.47 -14.17
CA LEU A 463 -50.75 -5.45 -14.97
C LEU A 463 -49.27 -5.58 -14.56
N LEU A 464 -48.64 -4.48 -14.11
CA LEU A 464 -47.23 -4.45 -13.76
C LEU A 464 -46.95 -4.91 -12.33
N GLU A 465 -47.85 -4.65 -11.38
CA GLU A 465 -47.63 -5.00 -9.96
C GLU A 465 -47.35 -6.50 -9.74
N PRO A 466 -48.09 -7.44 -10.37
CA PRO A 466 -47.81 -8.87 -10.24
C PRO A 466 -46.46 -9.30 -10.84
N GLN A 467 -45.81 -8.45 -11.64
CA GLN A 467 -44.51 -8.75 -12.26
C GLN A 467 -43.33 -8.39 -11.36
N ARG A 468 -43.57 -7.73 -10.21
CA ARG A 468 -42.55 -7.45 -9.19
C ARG A 468 -42.92 -8.05 -7.84
N ARG A 469 -41.92 -8.26 -6.99
CA ARG A 469 -42.07 -8.65 -5.59
C ARG A 469 -41.15 -7.81 -4.71
N LYS A 470 -41.49 -7.70 -3.43
CA LYS A 470 -40.59 -7.17 -2.41
C LYS A 470 -39.67 -8.27 -1.93
N GLN A 471 -38.37 -8.08 -2.08
CA GLN A 471 -37.34 -8.92 -1.48
C GLN A 471 -36.79 -8.22 -0.24
N ARG A 472 -37.03 -8.83 0.94
CA ARG A 472 -36.39 -8.38 2.17
C ARG A 472 -34.94 -8.88 2.22
N PHE A 473 -34.04 -8.02 2.68
CA PHE A 473 -32.65 -8.36 2.94
C PHE A 473 -32.18 -7.88 4.32
N VAL A 474 -31.15 -8.53 4.87
CA VAL A 474 -30.42 -8.06 6.05
C VAL A 474 -28.94 -8.01 5.72
N LEU A 475 -28.29 -6.91 6.07
CA LEU A 475 -26.85 -6.71 5.84
C LEU A 475 -26.08 -6.96 7.12
N TYR A 476 -25.07 -7.84 7.05
CA TYR A 476 -24.12 -8.09 8.12
C TYR A 476 -22.73 -7.65 7.70
N GLN A 477 -22.09 -6.87 8.56
CA GLN A 477 -20.79 -6.27 8.28
C GLN A 477 -19.79 -6.66 9.35
N LEU A 478 -18.55 -6.93 8.95
CA LEU A 478 -17.46 -7.10 9.91
C LEU A 478 -17.38 -5.90 10.85
N GLU A 479 -17.27 -6.17 12.15
CA GLU A 479 -16.97 -5.16 13.13
C GLU A 479 -15.45 -4.91 13.10
N LEU A 480 -15.10 -3.70 12.67
CA LEU A 480 -13.71 -3.29 12.51
C LEU A 480 -13.22 -2.65 13.79
N ASP A 481 -11.98 -2.94 14.13
CA ASP A 481 -11.28 -2.33 15.25
C ASP A 481 -10.07 -1.53 14.75
N GLU A 482 -9.62 -0.59 15.56
CA GLU A 482 -8.45 0.23 15.24
C GLU A 482 -7.12 -0.39 15.65
N GLN A 483 -7.14 -1.48 16.43
CA GLN A 483 -5.95 -2.16 16.98
C GLN A 483 -5.73 -3.56 16.39
N LYS A 484 -6.80 -4.23 15.95
CA LYS A 484 -6.76 -5.58 15.37
C LYS A 484 -7.29 -5.62 13.94
N ALA A 485 -6.40 -5.90 12.99
CA ALA A 485 -6.77 -6.15 11.62
C ALA A 485 -7.41 -7.54 11.46
N ILE A 486 -8.40 -7.64 10.58
CA ILE A 486 -9.07 -8.88 10.21
C ILE A 486 -8.54 -9.29 8.82
N PRO A 487 -7.76 -10.38 8.67
CA PRO A 487 -7.01 -10.67 7.44
C PRO A 487 -7.83 -10.73 6.14
N PHE A 488 -9.13 -11.01 6.26
CA PHE A 488 -10.10 -11.12 5.17
C PHE A 488 -11.07 -9.94 5.06
N ALA A 489 -10.95 -8.90 5.90
CA ALA A 489 -11.75 -7.69 5.76
C ALA A 489 -11.53 -7.06 4.38
N PHE A 490 -12.63 -6.75 3.71
CA PHE A 490 -12.65 -6.17 2.36
C PHE A 490 -11.96 -7.04 1.30
N LYS A 491 -12.01 -8.36 1.46
CA LYS A 491 -11.44 -9.33 0.51
C LYS A 491 -12.43 -10.41 0.13
N GLU A 492 -12.07 -11.11 -0.93
CA GLU A 492 -12.75 -12.30 -1.43
C GLU A 492 -12.69 -13.45 -0.40
N LEU A 493 -13.60 -14.41 -0.55
CA LEU A 493 -13.78 -15.61 0.27
C LEU A 493 -12.51 -16.45 0.35
N ALA A 494 -11.66 -16.44 -0.68
CA ALA A 494 -10.35 -17.09 -0.65
C ALA A 494 -9.45 -16.55 0.47
N ALA A 495 -9.53 -15.25 0.79
CA ALA A 495 -8.78 -14.66 1.90
C ALA A 495 -9.33 -15.12 3.27
N LEU A 496 -10.64 -15.34 3.36
CA LEU A 496 -11.31 -15.87 4.55
C LEU A 496 -10.86 -17.32 4.82
N GLN A 497 -10.81 -18.14 3.78
CA GLN A 497 -10.29 -19.51 3.84
C GLN A 497 -8.82 -19.54 4.24
N LYS A 498 -7.99 -18.65 3.66
CA LYS A 498 -6.58 -18.51 4.03
C LYS A 498 -6.40 -18.07 5.49
N ALA A 499 -7.37 -17.37 6.06
CA ALA A 499 -7.37 -16.99 7.47
C ALA A 499 -7.82 -18.12 8.41
N GLY A 500 -8.13 -19.31 7.88
CA GLY A 500 -8.49 -20.50 8.65
C GLY A 500 -10.00 -20.68 8.88
N TYR A 501 -10.85 -19.92 8.18
CA TYR A 501 -12.30 -20.02 8.30
C TYR A 501 -12.89 -20.72 7.08
N GLU A 502 -13.74 -21.73 7.28
CA GLU A 502 -14.50 -22.33 6.16
C GLU A 502 -15.74 -21.48 5.80
N GLN A 503 -16.26 -20.74 6.76
CA GLN A 503 -17.49 -19.96 6.68
C GLN A 503 -17.31 -18.64 7.44
N PRO A 504 -18.04 -17.57 7.10
CA PRO A 504 -17.90 -16.29 7.78
C PRO A 504 -18.22 -16.42 9.28
N PRO A 505 -17.27 -16.08 10.18
CA PRO A 505 -17.44 -16.25 11.62
C PRO A 505 -18.42 -15.19 12.15
N ALA A 506 -19.69 -15.53 12.24
CA ALA A 506 -20.77 -14.59 12.57
C ALA A 506 -20.53 -13.74 13.84
N ALA A 507 -19.80 -14.25 14.84
CA ALA A 507 -19.42 -13.49 16.04
C ALA A 507 -18.52 -12.25 15.78
N MET A 508 -17.88 -12.19 14.60
CA MET A 508 -17.07 -11.05 14.14
C MET A 508 -17.90 -10.02 13.35
N TYR A 509 -19.17 -10.30 13.11
CA TYR A 509 -20.08 -9.47 12.32
C TYR A 509 -21.08 -8.76 13.23
N ARG A 510 -21.55 -7.60 12.76
CA ARG A 510 -22.69 -6.85 13.28
C ARG A 510 -23.79 -6.81 12.23
N MET A 511 -25.05 -6.89 12.65
CA MET A 511 -26.19 -6.58 11.79
C MET A 511 -26.23 -5.07 11.53
N ALA A 512 -25.86 -4.65 10.32
CA ALA A 512 -25.88 -3.24 9.91
C ALA A 512 -27.30 -2.75 9.59
N GLY A 513 -28.25 -3.64 9.37
CA GLY A 513 -29.66 -3.26 9.19
C GLY A 513 -30.38 -4.16 8.22
N SER A 514 -31.64 -3.83 7.96
CA SER A 514 -32.50 -4.57 7.03
C SER A 514 -33.29 -3.62 6.16
N GLY A 515 -33.48 -3.99 4.90
CA GLY A 515 -34.28 -3.23 3.95
C GLY A 515 -35.14 -4.12 3.07
N GLU A 516 -35.92 -3.47 2.20
CA GLU A 516 -36.70 -4.11 1.15
C GLU A 516 -36.32 -3.51 -0.20
N VAL A 517 -36.22 -4.36 -1.22
CA VAL A 517 -36.05 -3.91 -2.61
C VAL A 517 -37.10 -4.56 -3.49
N TYR A 518 -37.63 -3.82 -4.46
CA TYR A 518 -38.48 -4.40 -5.49
C TYR A 518 -37.62 -5.14 -6.51
N CYS A 519 -37.99 -6.37 -6.86
CA CYS A 519 -37.38 -7.12 -7.95
C CYS A 519 -38.45 -7.73 -8.85
N PRO A 520 -38.20 -7.85 -10.17
CA PRO A 520 -38.99 -8.70 -11.03
C PRO A 520 -39.13 -10.11 -10.46
N VAL A 521 -40.32 -10.72 -10.57
CA VAL A 521 -40.62 -12.02 -9.96
C VAL A 521 -39.70 -13.15 -10.45
N GLU A 522 -39.26 -13.08 -11.70
CA GLU A 522 -38.39 -14.10 -12.30
C GLU A 522 -36.90 -13.91 -11.99
N GLN A 523 -36.51 -12.81 -11.32
CA GLN A 523 -35.10 -12.59 -11.00
C GLN A 523 -34.57 -13.63 -10.03
N SER A 524 -33.39 -14.13 -10.38
CA SER A 524 -32.57 -14.98 -9.52
C SER A 524 -31.94 -14.18 -8.38
N ASP A 525 -31.56 -14.88 -7.30
CA ASP A 525 -30.84 -14.27 -6.18
C ASP A 525 -29.55 -13.59 -6.64
N ALA A 526 -28.84 -14.17 -7.60
CA ALA A 526 -27.62 -13.59 -8.14
C ALA A 526 -27.85 -12.22 -8.81
N GLU A 527 -28.95 -12.05 -9.54
CA GLU A 527 -29.31 -10.75 -10.15
C GLU A 527 -29.74 -9.73 -9.10
N ILE A 528 -30.50 -10.17 -8.09
CA ILE A 528 -30.90 -9.34 -6.97
C ILE A 528 -29.67 -8.84 -6.21
N LEU A 529 -28.73 -9.73 -5.88
CA LEU A 529 -27.52 -9.40 -5.12
C LEU A 529 -26.58 -8.47 -5.91
N LYS A 530 -26.42 -8.70 -7.21
CA LYS A 530 -25.66 -7.79 -8.09
C LYS A 530 -26.22 -6.38 -8.07
N ARG A 531 -27.54 -6.25 -8.19
CA ARG A 531 -28.22 -4.95 -8.13
C ARG A 531 -28.10 -4.35 -6.73
N LEU A 532 -28.37 -5.12 -5.69
CA LEU A 532 -28.30 -4.67 -4.30
C LEU A 532 -26.88 -4.16 -3.96
N PHE A 533 -25.83 -4.88 -4.38
CA PHE A 533 -24.47 -4.42 -4.24
C PHE A 533 -24.25 -3.13 -5.01
N ALA A 534 -24.66 -3.06 -6.28
CA ALA A 534 -24.57 -1.83 -7.03
C ALA A 534 -25.23 -0.69 -6.25
N ASP A 535 -26.48 -0.81 -5.82
CA ASP A 535 -27.23 0.25 -5.13
C ASP A 535 -26.61 0.63 -3.78
N CYS A 536 -26.16 -0.36 -3.01
CA CYS A 536 -25.65 -0.15 -1.65
C CYS A 536 -24.15 0.15 -1.57
N ARG A 537 -23.39 0.07 -2.68
CA ARG A 537 -21.92 0.24 -2.67
C ARG A 537 -21.48 1.66 -2.35
N GLU A 538 -22.33 2.68 -2.58
CA GLU A 538 -22.02 4.09 -2.29
C GLU A 538 -22.77 4.60 -1.08
N GLU A 539 -24.07 4.31 -1.00
CA GLU A 539 -24.94 4.72 0.09
C GLU A 539 -25.85 3.55 0.49
N LEU A 540 -26.05 3.36 1.80
CA LEU A 540 -26.97 2.33 2.28
C LEU A 540 -28.42 2.86 2.25
N PRO A 541 -29.43 1.98 2.06
CA PRO A 541 -30.83 2.37 2.14
C PRO A 541 -31.21 2.88 3.53
N GLU A 542 -32.27 3.68 3.60
CA GLU A 542 -32.82 4.19 4.85
C GLU A 542 -33.15 3.05 5.83
N GLY A 543 -32.74 3.20 7.10
CA GLY A 543 -32.88 2.17 8.13
C GLY A 543 -31.72 1.17 8.22
N CYS A 544 -30.73 1.23 7.32
CA CYS A 544 -29.46 0.54 7.47
C CYS A 544 -28.40 1.48 8.07
N HIS A 545 -27.83 1.08 9.21
CA HIS A 545 -26.77 1.76 9.93
C HIS A 545 -25.43 1.04 9.71
N GLY A 546 -24.52 1.66 8.95
CA GLY A 546 -23.23 1.03 8.65
C GLY A 546 -22.46 1.76 7.57
N ARG A 547 -21.43 1.08 7.05
CA ARG A 547 -20.66 1.56 5.90
C ARG A 547 -21.31 1.06 4.59
N PRO A 548 -21.02 1.67 3.44
CA PRO A 548 -21.48 1.14 2.16
C PRO A 548 -21.10 -0.34 1.97
N MET A 549 -21.95 -1.08 1.27
CA MET A 549 -21.77 -2.53 1.05
C MET A 549 -20.45 -2.79 0.35
N ALA A 550 -19.68 -3.74 0.85
CA ALA A 550 -18.35 -4.04 0.35
C ALA A 550 -18.02 -5.53 0.41
N LEU A 551 -16.90 -5.91 -0.19
CA LEU A 551 -16.36 -7.26 -0.04
C LEU A 551 -16.26 -7.64 1.44
N SER A 552 -16.42 -8.92 1.73
CA SER A 552 -16.49 -9.51 3.08
C SER A 552 -17.76 -9.27 3.89
N ASP A 553 -18.69 -8.46 3.40
CA ASP A 553 -20.03 -8.39 3.98
C ASP A 553 -20.82 -9.67 3.69
N VAL A 554 -21.85 -9.94 4.51
CA VAL A 554 -22.78 -11.05 4.33
C VAL A 554 -24.19 -10.49 4.16
N VAL A 555 -24.87 -10.90 3.09
CA VAL A 555 -26.25 -10.52 2.79
C VAL A 555 -27.17 -11.70 3.06
N GLU A 556 -28.16 -11.52 3.92
CA GLU A 556 -29.28 -12.45 4.10
C GLU A 556 -30.42 -12.05 3.16
N LEU A 557 -30.93 -13.00 2.36
CA LEU A 557 -32.20 -12.86 1.64
C LEU A 557 -33.26 -13.71 2.32
N ASP A 558 -34.42 -13.11 2.58
CA ASP A 558 -35.58 -13.77 3.19
C ASP A 558 -36.49 -14.38 2.11
N HIS A 559 -36.57 -15.71 2.08
CA HIS A 559 -37.42 -16.51 1.20
C HIS A 559 -38.38 -17.36 2.04
N SER A 560 -39.04 -16.75 3.03
CA SER A 560 -39.96 -17.38 3.99
C SER A 560 -40.57 -18.71 3.50
N PRO A 561 -40.31 -19.85 4.20
CA PRO A 561 -39.79 -19.92 5.57
C PRO A 561 -38.25 -19.98 5.66
N ARG A 562 -37.52 -19.90 4.54
CA ARG A 562 -36.06 -20.09 4.51
C ARG A 562 -35.32 -18.76 4.39
N ARG A 563 -34.16 -18.69 5.03
CA ARG A 563 -33.21 -17.58 4.90
C ARG A 563 -31.93 -18.10 4.27
N ILE A 564 -31.42 -17.37 3.29
CA ILE A 564 -30.20 -17.74 2.58
C ILE A 564 -29.18 -16.62 2.76
N TYR A 565 -27.92 -16.98 3.00
CA TYR A 565 -26.84 -16.04 3.27
C TYR A 565 -25.81 -16.11 2.16
N TYR A 566 -25.36 -14.95 1.71
CA TYR A 566 -24.41 -14.81 0.62
C TYR A 566 -23.24 -13.95 1.06
N TYR A 567 -22.03 -14.38 0.75
CA TYR A 567 -20.83 -13.58 0.97
C TYR A 567 -20.64 -12.64 -0.21
N VAL A 568 -20.31 -11.37 0.04
CA VAL A 568 -19.96 -10.44 -1.04
C VAL A 568 -18.53 -10.74 -1.51
N ASN A 569 -18.39 -11.46 -2.62
CA ASN A 569 -17.10 -11.90 -3.18
C ASN A 569 -16.58 -11.03 -4.32
N GLY A 570 -17.33 -10.01 -4.72
CA GLY A 570 -16.97 -9.10 -5.81
C GLY A 570 -18.21 -8.41 -6.36
N GLU A 571 -18.08 -7.68 -7.47
CA GLU A 571 -19.21 -6.96 -8.07
C GLU A 571 -20.27 -7.91 -8.68
N HIS A 572 -19.90 -9.17 -8.94
CA HIS A 572 -20.73 -10.14 -9.67
C HIS A 572 -20.84 -11.52 -9.03
N GLU A 573 -20.14 -11.76 -7.93
CA GLU A 573 -20.03 -13.09 -7.33
C GLU A 573 -20.46 -13.05 -5.87
N PHE A 574 -21.46 -13.89 -5.56
CA PHE A 574 -22.10 -13.96 -4.26
C PHE A 574 -22.29 -15.42 -3.85
N PRO A 575 -21.23 -16.14 -3.43
CA PRO A 575 -21.36 -17.53 -3.05
C PRO A 575 -22.23 -17.66 -1.79
N GLN A 576 -23.10 -18.68 -1.79
CA GLN A 576 -23.91 -19.02 -0.63
C GLN A 576 -23.00 -19.54 0.50
N VAL A 577 -23.24 -19.06 1.72
CA VAL A 577 -22.47 -19.40 2.93
C VAL A 577 -23.38 -19.87 4.06
N LYS A 578 -22.82 -20.62 5.00
CA LYS A 578 -23.46 -20.90 6.29
C LYS A 578 -23.14 -19.75 7.23
N PHE A 579 -24.17 -19.12 7.76
CA PHE A 579 -24.02 -17.98 8.68
C PHE A 579 -25.06 -18.10 9.78
N SER A 580 -24.63 -17.87 11.03
CA SER A 580 -25.50 -17.95 12.20
C SER A 580 -25.84 -16.55 12.70
N PRO A 581 -26.95 -15.93 12.26
CA PRO A 581 -27.27 -14.54 12.62
C PRO A 581 -27.45 -14.33 14.12
N MET A 582 -27.75 -15.38 14.89
CA MET A 582 -27.83 -15.32 16.36
C MET A 582 -26.48 -15.03 17.04
N LEU A 583 -25.37 -15.35 16.39
CA LEU A 583 -24.03 -15.05 16.89
C LEU A 583 -23.55 -13.66 16.47
N ALA A 584 -24.18 -13.05 15.46
CA ALA A 584 -23.85 -11.70 15.05
C ALA A 584 -24.28 -10.70 16.12
N LYS A 585 -23.45 -9.67 16.31
CA LYS A 585 -23.75 -8.58 17.23
C LYS A 585 -24.97 -7.83 16.72
N LYS A 586 -25.94 -7.61 17.60
CA LYS A 586 -27.12 -6.80 17.31
C LYS A 586 -26.76 -5.33 17.47
N ASP A 587 -27.46 -4.47 16.74
CA ASP A 587 -27.41 -3.04 17.03
C ASP A 587 -27.84 -2.81 18.48
N ILE A 588 -26.91 -2.26 19.26
CA ILE A 588 -27.27 -1.58 20.50
C ILE A 588 -28.00 -0.34 20.00
N LYS A 589 -29.33 -0.29 20.19
CA LYS A 589 -30.02 1.00 20.17
C LYS A 589 -29.26 1.87 21.16
N GLU A 590 -28.51 2.86 20.67
CA GLU A 590 -28.00 3.91 21.54
C GLU A 590 -29.22 4.43 22.30
N GLY A 591 -29.16 4.29 23.63
CA GLY A 591 -30.24 4.70 24.50
C GLY A 591 -30.53 6.18 24.29
N THR A 592 -31.81 6.47 24.18
CA THR A 592 -32.50 7.75 24.45
C THR A 592 -31.67 8.83 25.11
#